data_AF-A0A2H6F9R8-F1
#
_entry.id   AF-A0A2H6F9R8-F1
#
_cell.length_a   1.000
_cell.length_b   1.000
_cell.length_c   1.000
_cell.angle_alpha   90.00
_cell.angle_beta   90.00
_cell.angle_gamma   90.00
#
_symmetry.space_group_name_H-M   'P 1'
#
loop_
_entity.id
_entity.type
_entity.pdbx_description
1 polymer ?
#
loop_
_entity_poly.entity_id
_entity_poly.type
_entity_poly.pdbx_seq_one_letter_code
_entity_poly.pdbx_strand_id
1 'polypeptide(L)'
;MFKEFSKRTRLILFVVLLILPMVLQGCGGNSGYDSPSTTGTSTAMSADTLKSWVDSGDVNGTGYNRVVILDVNTQTTYESGHIPGAQFLNRSDILPVRSEGIVSSVNMVLDGSSMDALIKKYGIDKNTTIVITGPGSSYWDYMWVGRAYFNFRYWGFPKSRLKVLNGLDGAYREKYGLSTAPAPSIIPSTYSVRNNPLFRSDLRVSLQEMMDVADGKVPNALVIDGRGGNGYYSGGSTGTASYDGDPMKTKGVFDSKADSWGDICTYLEAAGVTAPPCQPSPTAGDYVAFEGHIRGGKAMWFGDLFEKVDTTDPGSAAFTYYRFLPKNDMANLLTTETGLDNTKVAYVHCRTGMISSAMFVAIDANLGWPVENYDGSWSQWGQLAGVTNGGFLPDDSKWRTDTPARTENLYFNITGGATIENPADGGSVVDPYDTSANKIEETDKAYFESGSGGGTGTGGPPPQVGC
;
A
#
# COMPACT_ATOMS: atom_id res chain seq x y z
N MET A 1 3.57 -1.18 36.60
CA MET A 1 4.82 -1.69 36.00
C MET A 1 4.58 -2.91 35.10
N PHE A 2 3.44 -3.01 34.41
CA PHE A 2 3.21 -4.00 33.34
C PHE A 2 2.05 -3.49 32.46
N LYS A 3 2.39 -2.84 31.35
CA LYS A 3 1.54 -2.55 30.18
C LYS A 3 2.53 -2.23 29.04
N GLU A 4 2.24 -2.68 27.84
CA GLU A 4 3.11 -2.79 26.65
C GLU A 4 3.82 -4.16 26.53
N PHE A 5 3.06 -5.19 26.19
CA PHE A 5 3.61 -6.30 25.42
C PHE A 5 3.23 -6.07 23.96
N SER A 6 4.24 -5.77 23.14
CA SER A 6 4.15 -5.77 21.68
C SER A 6 3.47 -7.04 21.17
N LYS A 7 2.68 -6.92 20.10
CA LYS A 7 1.86 -7.98 19.47
C LYS A 7 2.66 -9.27 19.11
N ARG A 8 4.00 -9.24 19.15
CA ARG A 8 4.88 -10.26 18.56
C ARG A 8 5.43 -11.33 19.53
N THR A 9 4.99 -11.41 20.78
CA THR A 9 5.43 -12.47 21.72
C THR A 9 4.66 -13.80 21.62
N ARG A 10 3.90 -14.05 20.54
CA ARG A 10 3.17 -15.32 20.36
C ARG A 10 3.38 -15.93 18.98
N LEU A 11 4.52 -16.62 18.75
CA LEU A 11 4.56 -17.85 17.95
C LEU A 11 5.97 -18.50 17.95
N ILE A 12 6.29 -19.34 18.94
CA ILE A 12 7.27 -20.43 18.75
C ILE A 12 6.79 -21.65 19.52
N LEU A 13 6.13 -22.57 18.82
CA LEU A 13 6.13 -23.99 19.16
C LEU A 13 5.79 -24.79 17.91
N PHE A 14 6.84 -25.19 17.19
CA PHE A 14 6.80 -26.26 16.22
C PHE A 14 6.56 -27.58 16.98
N VAL A 15 5.44 -28.25 16.71
CA VAL A 15 5.31 -29.69 16.98
C VAL A 15 4.81 -30.35 15.71
N VAL A 16 5.71 -31.13 15.12
CA VAL A 16 5.46 -32.08 14.04
C VAL A 16 4.56 -33.19 14.58
N LEU A 17 3.40 -33.41 13.97
CA LEU A 17 2.65 -34.66 14.10
C LEU A 17 1.95 -35.01 12.78
N LEU A 18 2.63 -35.85 12.02
CA LEU A 18 2.14 -36.64 10.90
C LEU A 18 1.00 -37.54 11.35
N ILE A 19 -0.23 -37.33 10.87
CA ILE A 19 -1.20 -38.41 10.60
C ILE A 19 -2.12 -38.00 9.43
N LEU A 20 -1.99 -38.66 8.28
CA LEU A 20 -3.07 -38.92 7.31
C LEU A 20 -3.54 -40.38 7.59
N PRO A 21 -4.82 -40.78 7.39
CA PRO A 21 -5.39 -40.84 6.04
C PRO A 21 -6.91 -40.57 5.90
N MET A 22 -7.28 -40.41 4.63
CA MET A 22 -8.51 -40.89 3.98
C MET A 22 -9.75 -39.99 3.84
N VAL A 23 -10.13 -39.92 2.57
CA VAL A 23 -11.23 -39.23 1.89
C VAL A 23 -12.59 -39.78 2.33
N LEU A 24 -13.49 -38.87 2.68
CA LEU A 24 -14.92 -39.00 2.43
C LEU A 24 -15.39 -37.70 1.78
N GLN A 25 -15.71 -37.79 0.49
CA GLN A 25 -16.47 -36.77 -0.23
C GLN A 25 -17.85 -36.67 0.43
N GLY A 26 -18.05 -35.62 1.21
CA GLY A 26 -19.38 -35.10 1.54
C GLY A 26 -19.75 -34.03 0.53
N CYS A 27 -20.74 -34.31 -0.32
CA CYS A 27 -21.47 -33.29 -1.07
C CYS A 27 -22.15 -32.34 -0.08
N GLY A 28 -21.52 -31.21 0.18
CA GLY A 28 -22.06 -30.10 0.96
C GLY A 28 -21.33 -28.84 0.52
N GLY A 29 -21.80 -28.24 -0.57
CA GLY A 29 -21.23 -27.00 -1.10
C GLY A 29 -21.44 -25.86 -0.12
N ASN A 30 -20.43 -25.61 0.73
CA ASN A 30 -20.40 -24.46 1.61
C ASN A 30 -19.94 -23.23 0.79
N SER A 31 -20.83 -22.69 -0.03
CA SER A 31 -20.60 -21.46 -0.80
C SER A 31 -20.68 -20.24 0.12
N GLY A 32 -19.66 -20.09 0.98
CA GLY A 32 -19.46 -18.95 1.86
C GLY A 32 -18.50 -17.91 1.27
N TYR A 33 -18.41 -16.76 1.93
CA TYR A 33 -17.46 -15.66 1.65
C TYR A 33 -16.02 -16.17 1.42
N ASP A 34 -15.59 -17.13 2.24
CA ASP A 34 -14.23 -17.66 2.28
C ASP A 34 -13.93 -18.75 1.22
N SER A 35 -14.92 -19.21 0.45
CA SER A 35 -14.75 -20.32 -0.50
C SER A 35 -15.56 -20.15 -1.79
N PRO A 36 -15.24 -19.14 -2.64
CA PRO A 36 -15.81 -19.06 -3.98
C PRO A 36 -15.31 -20.22 -4.85
N SER A 37 -16.22 -21.04 -5.38
CA SER A 37 -15.87 -22.16 -6.27
C SER A 37 -15.57 -21.73 -7.72
N THR A 38 -16.05 -20.55 -8.14
CA THR A 38 -16.03 -20.07 -9.54
C THR A 38 -15.00 -18.97 -9.82
N THR A 39 -14.62 -18.18 -8.80
CA THR A 39 -13.64 -17.07 -8.91
C THR A 39 -12.35 -17.34 -8.13
N GLY A 40 -12.11 -18.59 -7.73
CA GLY A 40 -10.93 -19.07 -6.98
C GLY A 40 -9.62 -19.12 -7.78
N THR A 41 -9.37 -18.15 -8.65
CA THR A 41 -8.13 -18.01 -9.41
C THR A 41 -7.04 -17.33 -8.57
N SER A 42 -5.79 -17.36 -9.06
CA SER A 42 -4.68 -16.63 -8.45
C SER A 42 -5.00 -15.13 -8.29
N THR A 43 -4.48 -14.51 -7.23
CA THR A 43 -4.70 -13.09 -6.94
C THR A 43 -4.24 -12.21 -8.11
N ALA A 44 -3.02 -12.42 -8.63
CA ALA A 44 -2.65 -11.92 -9.95
C ALA A 44 -3.35 -12.78 -11.02
N MET A 45 -4.25 -12.17 -11.80
CA MET A 45 -5.09 -12.87 -12.79
C MET A 45 -4.74 -12.49 -14.24
N SER A 46 -5.09 -13.34 -15.21
CA SER A 46 -4.86 -13.06 -16.63
C SER A 46 -6.02 -12.29 -17.28
N ALA A 47 -5.73 -11.59 -18.38
CA ALA A 47 -6.75 -10.97 -19.23
C ALA A 47 -7.78 -11.99 -19.75
N ASP A 48 -7.36 -13.21 -20.09
CA ASP A 48 -8.26 -14.27 -20.58
C ASP A 48 -9.27 -14.69 -19.51
N THR A 49 -8.84 -14.76 -18.24
CA THR A 49 -9.72 -15.04 -17.11
C THR A 49 -10.74 -13.92 -16.96
N LEU A 50 -10.30 -12.66 -16.98
CA LEU A 50 -11.20 -11.52 -16.83
C LEU A 50 -12.19 -11.44 -17.99
N LYS A 51 -11.73 -11.71 -19.22
CA LYS A 51 -12.59 -11.78 -20.41
C LYS A 51 -13.69 -12.81 -20.24
N SER A 52 -13.39 -13.98 -19.68
CA SER A 52 -14.41 -15.00 -19.42
C SER A 52 -15.51 -14.52 -18.46
N TRP A 53 -15.16 -13.71 -17.46
CA TRP A 53 -16.12 -13.12 -16.51
C TRP A 53 -16.93 -11.98 -17.16
N VAL A 54 -16.31 -11.19 -18.04
CA VAL A 54 -17.01 -10.19 -18.86
C VAL A 54 -18.04 -10.88 -19.76
N ASP A 55 -17.64 -11.93 -20.50
CA ASP A 55 -18.51 -12.63 -21.45
C ASP A 55 -19.65 -13.41 -20.78
N SER A 56 -19.40 -13.91 -19.57
CA SER A 56 -20.41 -14.63 -18.79
C SER A 56 -21.41 -13.70 -18.10
N GLY A 57 -21.21 -12.38 -18.17
CA GLY A 57 -22.06 -11.38 -17.52
C GLY A 57 -21.88 -11.31 -16.00
N ASP A 58 -20.74 -11.78 -15.48
CA ASP A 58 -20.43 -11.73 -14.04
C ASP A 58 -20.07 -10.29 -13.60
N VAL A 59 -19.48 -9.50 -14.51
CA VAL A 59 -19.10 -8.10 -14.25
C VAL A 59 -20.33 -7.21 -14.08
N ASN A 60 -20.44 -6.58 -12.91
CA ASN A 60 -21.62 -5.86 -12.43
C ASN A 60 -22.91 -6.70 -12.43
N GLY A 61 -22.77 -8.03 -12.47
CA GLY A 61 -23.87 -8.97 -12.42
C GLY A 61 -24.50 -9.07 -11.03
N THR A 62 -25.28 -10.13 -10.84
CA THR A 62 -25.95 -10.43 -9.55
C THR A 62 -25.51 -11.81 -9.02
N GLY A 63 -25.77 -12.08 -7.74
CA GLY A 63 -25.43 -13.37 -7.12
C GLY A 63 -23.97 -13.51 -6.69
N TYR A 64 -23.55 -14.75 -6.42
CA TYR A 64 -22.28 -15.07 -5.76
C TYR A 64 -21.03 -14.92 -6.66
N ASN A 65 -21.23 -14.87 -7.98
CA ASN A 65 -20.15 -14.69 -8.96
C ASN A 65 -19.92 -13.23 -9.33
N ARG A 66 -20.69 -12.30 -8.74
CA ARG A 66 -20.61 -10.88 -9.08
C ARG A 66 -19.18 -10.37 -9.01
N VAL A 67 -18.74 -9.76 -10.10
CA VAL A 67 -17.44 -9.10 -10.22
C VAL A 67 -17.62 -7.59 -10.27
N VAL A 68 -16.79 -6.85 -9.54
CA VAL A 68 -16.62 -5.40 -9.72
C VAL A 68 -15.19 -5.16 -10.17
N ILE A 69 -15.03 -4.53 -11.33
CA ILE A 69 -13.72 -4.10 -11.84
C ILE A 69 -13.54 -2.63 -11.44
N LEU A 70 -12.51 -2.35 -10.64
CA LEU A 70 -12.09 -1.00 -10.27
C LEU A 70 -10.90 -0.59 -11.13
N ASP A 71 -11.12 0.36 -12.03
CA ASP A 71 -10.07 0.94 -12.88
C ASP A 71 -9.50 2.20 -12.20
N VAL A 72 -8.31 2.07 -11.62
CA VAL A 72 -7.65 3.10 -10.83
C VAL A 72 -6.92 4.08 -11.74
N ASN A 73 -7.58 5.19 -12.06
CA ASN A 73 -7.21 5.98 -13.23
C ASN A 73 -7.37 7.49 -13.05
N THR A 74 -7.13 8.24 -14.12
CA THR A 74 -7.68 9.59 -14.31
C THR A 74 -8.96 9.50 -15.14
N GLN A 75 -9.87 10.47 -14.96
CA GLN A 75 -11.14 10.49 -15.70
C GLN A 75 -10.89 10.47 -17.22
N THR A 76 -9.98 11.32 -17.71
CA THR A 76 -9.64 11.43 -19.13
C THR A 76 -9.13 10.12 -19.71
N THR A 77 -8.24 9.42 -19.00
CA THR A 77 -7.70 8.14 -19.47
C THR A 77 -8.76 7.05 -19.45
N TYR A 78 -9.58 6.97 -18.39
CA TYR A 78 -10.71 6.04 -18.32
C TYR A 78 -11.68 6.24 -19.49
N GLU A 79 -12.10 7.48 -19.76
CA GLU A 79 -13.03 7.80 -20.86
C GLU A 79 -12.45 7.50 -22.25
N SER A 80 -11.13 7.58 -22.40
CA SER A 80 -10.44 7.24 -23.66
C SER A 80 -10.44 5.73 -23.96
N GLY A 81 -10.69 4.90 -22.95
CA GLY A 81 -10.79 3.45 -23.07
C GLY A 81 -10.61 2.75 -21.74
N HIS A 82 -11.52 1.84 -21.40
CA HIS A 82 -11.49 1.00 -20.20
C HIS A 82 -12.04 -0.40 -20.50
N ILE A 83 -11.81 -1.36 -19.61
CA ILE A 83 -12.35 -2.72 -19.75
C ILE A 83 -13.89 -2.66 -19.68
N PRO A 84 -14.64 -3.36 -20.55
CA PRO A 84 -16.11 -3.33 -20.52
C PRO A 84 -16.68 -3.58 -19.12
N GLY A 85 -17.51 -2.65 -18.64
CA GLY A 85 -18.12 -2.72 -17.30
C GLY A 85 -17.20 -2.32 -16.15
N ALA A 86 -15.97 -1.87 -16.40
CA ALA A 86 -15.14 -1.28 -15.36
C ALA A 86 -15.82 -0.06 -14.73
N GLN A 87 -15.51 0.18 -13.45
CA GLN A 87 -15.95 1.33 -12.69
C GLN A 87 -14.73 2.21 -12.43
N PHE A 88 -14.84 3.50 -12.74
CA PHE A 88 -13.76 4.47 -12.52
C PHE A 88 -13.50 4.68 -11.02
N LEU A 89 -12.29 4.34 -10.58
CA LEU A 89 -11.75 4.67 -9.26
C LEU A 89 -10.75 5.82 -9.40
N ASN A 90 -11.14 7.00 -8.90
CA ASN A 90 -10.28 8.17 -8.92
C ASN A 90 -9.10 7.96 -7.96
N ARG A 91 -7.89 8.23 -8.44
CA ARG A 91 -6.65 8.12 -7.68
C ARG A 91 -6.66 8.92 -6.38
N SER A 92 -7.33 10.08 -6.33
CA SER A 92 -7.42 10.89 -5.10
C SER A 92 -8.24 10.22 -3.99
N ASP A 93 -9.17 9.32 -4.33
CA ASP A 93 -10.08 8.69 -3.36
C ASP A 93 -9.36 7.66 -2.46
N ILE A 94 -8.08 7.37 -2.73
CA ILE A 94 -7.28 6.33 -2.06
C ILE A 94 -5.96 6.87 -1.47
N LEU A 95 -5.79 8.19 -1.39
CA LEU A 95 -4.60 8.86 -0.86
C LEU A 95 -4.92 9.74 0.36
N PRO A 96 -5.46 9.18 1.45
CA PRO A 96 -5.74 9.97 2.63
C PRO A 96 -4.46 10.46 3.29
N VAL A 97 -4.60 11.57 4.01
CA VAL A 97 -3.64 12.02 5.00
C VAL A 97 -4.05 11.46 6.35
N ARG A 98 -3.11 10.84 7.07
CA ARG A 98 -3.39 10.32 8.41
C ARG A 98 -2.23 10.55 9.37
N SER A 99 -2.55 10.66 10.66
CA SER A 99 -1.58 10.85 11.73
C SER A 99 -1.35 9.57 12.51
N GLU A 100 -0.07 9.27 12.76
CA GLU A 100 0.35 8.20 13.67
C GLU A 100 0.40 8.64 15.14
N GLY A 101 0.01 9.88 15.45
CA GLY A 101 0.18 10.51 16.76
C GLY A 101 1.29 11.57 16.73
N ILE A 102 2.51 11.18 16.34
CA ILE A 102 3.66 12.09 16.30
C ILE A 102 3.61 13.05 15.11
N VAL A 103 3.37 12.49 13.92
CA VAL A 103 3.40 13.22 12.66
C VAL A 103 2.28 12.73 11.74
N SER A 104 1.79 13.63 10.90
CA SER A 104 0.92 13.25 9.79
C SER A 104 1.73 12.75 8.61
N SER A 105 1.14 11.90 7.80
CA SER A 105 1.77 11.44 6.56
C SER A 105 0.73 11.33 5.46
N VAL A 106 1.21 11.52 4.23
CA VAL A 106 0.41 11.48 3.01
C VAL A 106 0.30 10.05 2.50
N ASN A 107 -0.66 9.79 1.62
CA ASN A 107 -0.85 8.48 1.00
C ASN A 107 -0.85 7.36 2.04
N MET A 108 -1.65 7.49 3.11
CA MET A 108 -1.79 6.51 4.19
C MET A 108 -2.96 5.56 3.91
N VAL A 109 -3.09 4.46 4.67
CA VAL A 109 -4.21 3.53 4.46
C VAL A 109 -5.52 4.23 4.80
N LEU A 110 -6.60 4.00 4.05
CA LEU A 110 -7.92 4.57 4.34
C LEU A 110 -8.38 4.21 5.75
N ASP A 111 -8.98 5.17 6.44
CA ASP A 111 -9.72 4.88 7.67
C ASP A 111 -10.99 4.08 7.35
N GLY A 112 -11.59 3.48 8.39
CA GLY A 112 -12.72 2.58 8.21
C GLY A 112 -13.97 3.25 7.64
N SER A 113 -14.20 4.52 7.93
CA SER A 113 -15.35 5.26 7.42
C SER A 113 -15.18 5.63 5.94
N SER A 114 -13.97 6.01 5.54
CA SER A 114 -13.59 6.27 4.16
C SER A 114 -13.62 4.99 3.33
N MET A 115 -13.18 3.86 3.90
CA MET A 115 -13.28 2.56 3.24
C MET A 115 -14.75 2.11 3.08
N ASP A 116 -15.59 2.29 4.11
CA ASP A 116 -17.04 2.06 4.01
C ASP A 116 -17.68 2.93 2.92
N ALA A 117 -17.30 4.21 2.80
CA ALA A 117 -17.80 5.09 1.75
C ALA A 117 -17.37 4.60 0.35
N LEU A 118 -16.12 4.16 0.20
CA LEU A 118 -15.58 3.62 -1.04
C LEU A 118 -16.36 2.39 -1.51
N ILE A 119 -16.51 1.37 -0.66
CA ILE A 119 -17.19 0.13 -1.05
C ILE A 119 -18.68 0.36 -1.34
N LYS A 120 -19.32 1.30 -0.63
CA LYS A 120 -20.71 1.70 -0.91
C LYS A 120 -20.81 2.36 -2.27
N LYS A 121 -19.92 3.30 -2.59
CA LYS A 121 -19.87 4.00 -3.89
C LYS A 121 -19.80 3.04 -5.08
N TYR A 122 -19.07 1.93 -4.94
CA TYR A 122 -18.88 0.92 -6.00
C TYR A 122 -19.80 -0.30 -5.88
N GLY A 123 -20.77 -0.26 -4.96
CA GLY A 123 -21.73 -1.35 -4.77
C GLY A 123 -21.10 -2.66 -4.31
N ILE A 124 -19.91 -2.61 -3.70
CA ILE A 124 -19.14 -3.78 -3.25
C ILE A 124 -19.72 -4.31 -1.94
N ASP A 125 -19.94 -5.62 -1.88
CA ASP A 125 -20.45 -6.33 -0.71
C ASP A 125 -19.72 -7.67 -0.48
N LYS A 126 -20.20 -8.45 0.49
CA LYS A 126 -19.64 -9.78 0.83
C LYS A 126 -19.64 -10.78 -0.32
N ASN A 127 -20.47 -10.64 -1.34
CA ASN A 127 -20.52 -11.60 -2.45
C ASN A 127 -19.67 -11.15 -3.64
N THR A 128 -19.04 -9.98 -3.55
CA THR A 128 -18.32 -9.35 -4.65
C THR A 128 -16.90 -9.89 -4.75
N THR A 129 -16.52 -10.35 -5.95
CA THR A 129 -15.12 -10.49 -6.34
C THR A 129 -14.65 -9.17 -6.95
N ILE A 130 -13.58 -8.60 -6.42
CA ILE A 130 -13.05 -7.29 -6.82
C ILE A 130 -11.83 -7.52 -7.71
N VAL A 131 -11.80 -6.88 -8.87
CA VAL A 131 -10.66 -6.87 -9.78
C VAL A 131 -10.11 -5.45 -9.85
N ILE A 132 -8.85 -5.26 -9.51
CA ILE A 132 -8.19 -3.95 -9.57
C ILE A 132 -7.32 -3.90 -10.83
N THR A 133 -7.48 -2.82 -11.61
CA THR A 133 -6.72 -2.53 -12.83
C THR A 133 -6.37 -1.04 -12.92
N GLY A 134 -5.67 -0.65 -13.99
CA GLY A 134 -5.31 0.72 -14.33
C GLY A 134 -4.74 0.79 -15.77
N PRO A 135 -4.18 1.92 -16.21
CA PRO A 135 -3.81 2.11 -17.62
C PRO A 135 -2.81 1.07 -18.17
N GLY A 136 -1.79 0.71 -17.38
CA GLY A 136 -0.77 -0.26 -17.78
C GLY A 136 0.25 0.24 -18.80
N SER A 137 0.16 1.49 -19.25
CA SER A 137 1.14 2.10 -20.16
C SER A 137 2.48 2.35 -19.50
N SER A 138 2.55 2.28 -18.17
CA SER A 138 3.74 2.49 -17.37
C SER A 138 3.75 1.54 -16.17
N TYR A 139 4.92 1.01 -15.78
CA TYR A 139 5.04 0.25 -14.53
C TYR A 139 4.71 1.11 -13.30
N TRP A 140 4.82 2.44 -13.41
CA TRP A 140 4.39 3.40 -12.39
C TRP A 140 2.88 3.29 -12.07
N ASP A 141 2.05 2.75 -12.97
CA ASP A 141 0.62 2.55 -12.73
C ASP A 141 0.36 1.54 -11.59
N TYR A 142 1.30 0.62 -11.33
CA TYR A 142 1.18 -0.33 -10.22
C TYR A 142 1.27 0.33 -8.84
N MET A 143 1.72 1.58 -8.71
CA MET A 143 1.64 2.33 -7.45
C MET A 143 0.18 2.56 -7.05
N TRP A 144 -0.66 2.95 -8.01
CA TRP A 144 -2.08 3.23 -7.78
C TRP A 144 -2.89 1.95 -7.57
N VAL A 145 -2.65 0.95 -8.41
CA VAL A 145 -3.25 -0.38 -8.29
C VAL A 145 -2.84 -1.05 -6.98
N GLY A 146 -1.56 -0.97 -6.64
CA GLY A 146 -1.03 -1.46 -5.38
C GLY A 146 -1.64 -0.75 -4.18
N ARG A 147 -1.87 0.57 -4.27
CA ARG A 147 -2.49 1.35 -3.20
C ARG A 147 -3.94 0.94 -2.96
N ALA A 148 -4.72 0.79 -4.02
CA ALA A 148 -6.09 0.28 -3.93
C ALA A 148 -6.09 -1.15 -3.35
N TYR A 149 -5.24 -2.03 -3.86
CA TYR A 149 -5.11 -3.42 -3.37
C TYR A 149 -4.78 -3.47 -1.88
N PHE A 150 -3.80 -2.67 -1.44
CA PHE A 150 -3.39 -2.59 -0.04
C PHE A 150 -4.55 -2.16 0.88
N ASN A 151 -5.33 -1.14 0.49
CA ASN A 151 -6.52 -0.71 1.23
C ASN A 151 -7.52 -1.85 1.44
N PHE A 152 -7.87 -2.60 0.39
CA PHE A 152 -8.77 -3.74 0.50
C PHE A 152 -8.19 -4.86 1.37
N ARG A 153 -6.89 -5.18 1.22
CA ARG A 153 -6.23 -6.22 2.02
C ARG A 153 -6.21 -5.89 3.50
N TYR A 154 -5.82 -4.66 3.87
CA TYR A 154 -5.76 -4.18 5.25
C TYR A 154 -7.13 -4.25 5.95
N TRP A 155 -8.20 -3.86 5.24
CA TRP A 155 -9.57 -3.95 5.74
C TRP A 155 -10.20 -5.34 5.67
N GLY A 156 -9.43 -6.37 5.34
CA GLY A 156 -9.86 -7.76 5.54
C GLY A 156 -10.48 -8.45 4.33
N PHE A 157 -10.44 -7.85 3.15
CA PHE A 157 -10.90 -8.52 1.94
C PHE A 157 -9.95 -9.68 1.59
N PRO A 158 -10.47 -10.92 1.43
CA PRO A 158 -9.64 -12.10 1.25
C PRO A 158 -9.10 -12.17 -0.18
N LYS A 159 -7.89 -12.72 -0.34
CA LYS A 159 -7.27 -12.94 -1.65
C LYS A 159 -8.10 -13.83 -2.59
N SER A 160 -8.97 -14.67 -2.05
CA SER A 160 -9.93 -15.45 -2.84
C SER A 160 -10.92 -14.57 -3.60
N ARG A 161 -11.26 -13.38 -3.08
CA ARG A 161 -12.21 -12.41 -3.65
C ARG A 161 -11.56 -11.11 -4.13
N LEU A 162 -10.24 -10.96 -4.00
CA LEU A 162 -9.53 -9.77 -4.44
C LEU A 162 -8.50 -10.16 -5.50
N LYS A 163 -8.56 -9.52 -6.66
CA LYS A 163 -7.71 -9.79 -7.82
C LYS A 163 -7.03 -8.53 -8.31
N VAL A 164 -5.91 -8.72 -8.98
CA VAL A 164 -5.18 -7.68 -9.71
C VAL A 164 -4.93 -8.20 -11.12
N LEU A 165 -5.32 -7.42 -12.13
CA LEU A 165 -5.12 -7.82 -13.52
C LEU A 165 -3.63 -7.73 -13.89
N ASN A 166 -2.99 -8.86 -14.18
CA ASN A 166 -1.60 -8.86 -14.59
C ASN A 166 -1.45 -8.26 -16.00
N GLY A 167 -0.76 -7.13 -16.10
CA GLY A 167 -0.67 -6.33 -17.32
C GLY A 167 -1.67 -5.20 -17.42
N LEU A 168 -2.53 -5.04 -16.40
CA LEU A 168 -3.58 -4.03 -16.29
C LEU A 168 -4.41 -3.92 -17.59
N ASP A 169 -4.92 -2.74 -17.94
CA ASP A 169 -5.75 -2.55 -19.13
C ASP A 169 -4.98 -2.83 -20.43
N GLY A 170 -3.66 -2.65 -20.42
CA GLY A 170 -2.79 -2.92 -21.55
C GLY A 170 -2.84 -4.37 -22.04
N ALA A 171 -2.79 -5.34 -21.12
CA ALA A 171 -2.90 -6.77 -21.46
C ALA A 171 -4.30 -7.16 -21.94
N TYR A 172 -5.34 -6.50 -21.43
CA TYR A 172 -6.70 -6.73 -21.93
C TYR A 172 -6.89 -6.11 -23.33
N ARG A 173 -6.42 -4.88 -23.52
CA ARG A 173 -6.45 -4.16 -24.80
C ARG A 173 -5.78 -4.95 -25.91
N GLU A 174 -4.62 -5.55 -25.63
CA GLU A 174 -3.85 -6.33 -26.59
C GLU A 174 -4.67 -7.45 -27.24
N LYS A 175 -5.57 -8.08 -26.49
CA LYS A 175 -6.31 -9.26 -26.97
C LYS A 175 -7.75 -8.96 -27.36
N TYR A 176 -8.37 -7.98 -26.72
CA TYR A 176 -9.83 -7.82 -26.73
C TYR A 176 -10.30 -6.39 -27.00
N GLY A 177 -9.37 -5.42 -27.07
CA GLY A 177 -9.70 -4.00 -27.13
C GLY A 177 -10.29 -3.44 -25.84
N LEU A 178 -10.52 -2.13 -25.81
CA LEU A 178 -11.16 -1.42 -24.70
C LEU A 178 -12.51 -0.85 -25.15
N SER A 179 -13.40 -0.63 -24.18
CA SER A 179 -14.67 0.05 -24.35
C SER A 179 -14.55 1.55 -24.05
N THR A 180 -15.39 2.36 -24.68
CA THR A 180 -15.61 3.77 -24.35
C THR A 180 -17.05 4.02 -23.87
N ALA A 181 -17.75 2.97 -23.46
CA ALA A 181 -19.09 3.08 -22.91
C ALA A 181 -19.08 3.95 -21.63
N PRO A 182 -20.17 4.67 -21.32
CA PRO A 182 -20.24 5.39 -20.05
C PRO A 182 -20.11 4.44 -18.86
N ALA A 183 -19.66 4.97 -17.72
CA ALA A 183 -19.57 4.22 -16.48
C ALA A 183 -20.92 3.54 -16.15
N PRO A 184 -20.89 2.29 -15.63
CA PRO A 184 -22.12 1.57 -15.33
C PRO A 184 -22.91 2.27 -14.22
N SER A 185 -24.24 2.08 -14.21
CA SER A 185 -25.07 2.51 -13.09
C SER A 185 -24.83 1.60 -11.89
N ILE A 186 -24.46 2.20 -10.75
CA ILE A 186 -24.08 1.46 -9.53
C ILE A 186 -25.20 1.57 -8.51
N ILE A 187 -25.65 0.43 -7.98
CA ILE A 187 -26.50 0.38 -6.80
C ILE A 187 -25.57 0.39 -5.57
N PRO A 188 -25.62 1.42 -4.71
CA PRO A 188 -24.76 1.46 -3.54
C PRO A 188 -25.00 0.27 -2.62
N SER A 189 -23.93 -0.29 -2.07
CA SER A 189 -24.06 -1.39 -1.09
C SER A 189 -24.46 -0.84 0.28
N THR A 190 -24.93 -1.73 1.15
CA THR A 190 -25.09 -1.45 2.59
C THR A 190 -24.01 -2.15 3.42
N TYR A 191 -23.01 -2.73 2.74
CA TYR A 191 -21.95 -3.49 3.38
C TYR A 191 -21.02 -2.55 4.15
N SER A 192 -20.35 -3.11 5.17
CA SER A 192 -19.37 -2.40 5.99
C SER A 192 -18.17 -3.30 6.16
N VAL A 193 -16.96 -2.74 6.15
CA VAL A 193 -15.71 -3.46 6.39
C VAL A 193 -15.68 -4.12 7.77
N ARG A 194 -16.49 -3.62 8.72
CA ARG A 194 -16.70 -4.20 10.06
C ARG A 194 -17.30 -5.61 10.02
N ASN A 195 -17.90 -6.01 8.89
CA ASN A 195 -18.45 -7.35 8.68
C ASN A 195 -17.46 -8.31 7.99
N ASN A 196 -16.25 -7.86 7.63
CA ASN A 196 -15.23 -8.76 7.14
C ASN A 196 -14.78 -9.71 8.27
N PRO A 197 -14.34 -10.94 7.94
CA PRO A 197 -14.03 -11.94 8.96
C PRO A 197 -12.77 -11.61 9.78
N LEU A 198 -11.86 -10.82 9.21
CA LEU A 198 -10.58 -10.48 9.82
C LEU A 198 -10.24 -9.03 9.56
N PHE A 199 -9.74 -8.33 10.57
CA PHE A 199 -9.02 -7.07 10.39
C PHE A 199 -7.54 -7.36 10.22
N ARG A 200 -6.92 -6.90 9.13
CA ARG A 200 -5.56 -7.26 8.74
C ARG A 200 -4.55 -6.16 9.03
N SER A 201 -4.57 -5.63 10.27
CA SER A 201 -3.54 -4.70 10.73
C SER A 201 -2.14 -5.29 10.67
N ASP A 202 -2.00 -6.62 10.65
CA ASP A 202 -0.73 -7.33 10.48
C ASP A 202 -0.06 -7.10 9.12
N LEU A 203 -0.75 -6.52 8.14
CA LEU A 203 -0.19 -6.20 6.82
C LEU A 203 0.41 -4.79 6.72
N ARG A 204 0.14 -3.94 7.72
CA ARG A 204 0.68 -2.59 7.81
C ARG A 204 1.73 -2.56 8.91
N VAL A 205 2.80 -1.82 8.67
CA VAL A 205 3.82 -1.51 9.67
C VAL A 205 3.59 -0.07 10.09
N SER A 206 3.39 0.17 11.37
CA SER A 206 3.30 1.53 11.90
C SER A 206 4.68 2.19 12.02
N LEU A 207 4.70 3.48 12.36
CA LEU A 207 5.94 4.18 12.72
C LEU A 207 6.64 3.49 13.91
N GLN A 208 5.92 3.20 15.00
CA GLN A 208 6.51 2.54 16.17
C GLN A 208 7.09 1.17 15.83
N GLU A 209 6.39 0.37 15.02
CA GLU A 209 6.85 -0.96 14.64
C GLU A 209 8.08 -0.89 13.73
N MET A 210 8.13 0.04 12.78
CA MET A 210 9.32 0.25 11.95
C MET A 210 10.52 0.72 12.78
N MET A 211 10.29 1.56 13.80
CA MET A 211 11.34 1.93 14.76
C MET A 211 11.83 0.73 15.57
N ASP A 212 10.94 -0.16 15.98
CA ASP A 212 11.31 -1.40 16.67
C ASP A 212 12.11 -2.35 15.76
N VAL A 213 11.78 -2.40 14.47
CA VAL A 213 12.57 -3.11 13.45
C VAL A 213 13.98 -2.51 13.36
N ALA A 214 14.11 -1.19 13.21
CA ALA A 214 15.39 -0.50 13.12
C ALA A 214 16.23 -0.61 14.41
N ASP A 215 15.57 -0.63 15.58
CA ASP A 215 16.19 -0.87 16.89
C ASP A 215 16.63 -2.34 17.09
N GLY A 216 16.39 -3.22 16.11
CA GLY A 216 16.75 -4.64 16.17
C GLY A 216 15.90 -5.47 17.12
N LYS A 217 14.71 -4.96 17.52
CA LYS A 217 13.80 -5.66 18.44
C LYS A 217 12.94 -6.71 17.72
N VAL A 218 12.85 -6.64 16.39
CA VAL A 218 12.10 -7.59 15.57
C VAL A 218 13.07 -8.55 14.88
N PRO A 219 13.19 -9.80 15.35
CA PRO A 219 14.09 -10.77 14.74
C PRO A 219 13.60 -11.13 13.33
N ASN A 220 14.55 -11.39 12.42
CA ASN A 220 14.29 -11.82 11.03
C ASN A 220 13.47 -10.83 10.19
N ALA A 221 13.34 -9.56 10.61
CA ALA A 221 12.77 -8.52 9.77
C ALA A 221 13.72 -8.20 8.61
N LEU A 222 13.21 -8.24 7.39
CA LEU A 222 13.95 -7.80 6.20
C LEU A 222 13.33 -6.52 5.66
N VAL A 223 13.97 -5.39 5.92
CA VAL A 223 13.53 -4.08 5.42
C VAL A 223 13.98 -3.93 3.97
N ILE A 224 13.04 -3.59 3.09
CA ILE A 224 13.30 -3.39 1.67
C ILE A 224 12.86 -1.99 1.26
N ASP A 225 13.82 -1.21 0.75
CA ASP A 225 13.63 0.16 0.29
C ASP A 225 13.48 0.19 -1.23
N GLY A 226 12.30 0.58 -1.70
CA GLY A 226 11.97 0.66 -3.11
C GLY A 226 12.56 1.87 -3.86
N ARG A 227 13.31 2.76 -3.19
CA ARG A 227 13.81 4.01 -3.78
C ARG A 227 14.97 3.83 -4.76
N GLY A 228 15.74 2.75 -4.70
CA GLY A 228 16.94 2.59 -5.54
C GLY A 228 17.40 1.16 -5.71
N GLY A 229 18.19 0.89 -6.76
CA GLY A 229 18.64 -0.46 -7.15
C GLY A 229 19.91 -0.96 -6.45
N ASN A 230 20.53 -2.00 -7.02
CA ASN A 230 21.81 -2.53 -6.54
C ASN A 230 22.88 -1.42 -6.52
N GLY A 231 23.64 -1.33 -5.43
CA GLY A 231 24.65 -0.29 -5.24
C GLY A 231 24.12 1.07 -4.76
N TYR A 232 22.80 1.22 -4.59
CA TYR A 232 22.16 2.47 -4.12
C TYR A 232 22.76 3.01 -2.82
N TYR A 233 23.02 2.13 -1.84
CA TYR A 233 23.61 2.53 -0.56
C TYR A 233 25.13 2.61 -0.57
N SER A 234 25.80 2.18 -1.64
CA SER A 234 27.27 2.08 -1.70
C SER A 234 27.93 3.09 -2.63
N GLY A 235 27.22 4.12 -3.09
CA GLY A 235 27.82 5.15 -3.95
C GLY A 235 28.10 4.69 -5.39
N GLY A 236 27.57 3.52 -5.78
CA GLY A 236 28.02 2.78 -6.95
C GLY A 236 27.31 3.19 -8.23
N SER A 237 28.00 3.95 -9.09
CA SER A 237 27.56 4.30 -10.45
C SER A 237 27.26 3.06 -11.32
N THR A 238 26.03 2.57 -11.29
CA THR A 238 25.48 1.73 -12.37
C THR A 238 24.16 2.30 -12.85
N GLY A 239 24.21 3.38 -13.64
CA GLY A 239 23.23 3.73 -14.68
C GLY A 239 21.77 4.04 -14.32
N THR A 240 21.29 3.70 -13.13
CA THR A 240 19.92 3.91 -12.65
C THR A 240 20.00 4.30 -11.18
N ALA A 241 19.78 5.60 -10.89
CA ALA A 241 19.67 6.17 -9.55
C ALA A 241 20.69 5.65 -8.52
N SER A 242 21.99 5.78 -8.80
CA SER A 242 23.03 5.61 -7.76
C SER A 242 23.08 6.87 -6.91
N TYR A 243 23.03 6.73 -5.58
CA TYR A 243 23.47 7.78 -4.67
C TYR A 243 24.93 8.10 -5.01
N ASP A 244 25.28 9.35 -5.29
CA ASP A 244 26.63 9.77 -5.69
C ASP A 244 27.47 10.28 -4.50
N GLY A 245 26.96 10.09 -3.28
CA GLY A 245 27.57 10.61 -2.06
C GLY A 245 27.27 12.09 -1.80
N ASP A 246 26.49 12.74 -2.67
CA ASP A 246 26.05 14.13 -2.55
C ASP A 246 24.52 14.22 -2.71
N PRO A 247 23.76 14.38 -1.60
CA PRO A 247 22.30 14.40 -1.66
C PRO A 247 21.75 15.54 -2.53
N MET A 248 22.54 16.58 -2.82
CA MET A 248 22.17 17.70 -3.70
C MET A 248 22.36 17.41 -5.20
N LYS A 249 23.09 16.35 -5.58
CA LYS A 249 23.46 16.06 -6.99
C LYS A 249 22.92 14.75 -7.54
N THR A 250 22.39 13.88 -6.68
CA THR A 250 21.84 12.60 -7.11
C THR A 250 20.57 12.79 -7.97
N LYS A 251 20.76 12.85 -9.29
CA LYS A 251 19.67 12.82 -10.28
C LYS A 251 18.92 11.49 -10.22
N GLY A 252 17.60 11.57 -10.12
CA GLY A 252 16.70 10.42 -10.07
C GLY A 252 16.34 9.97 -8.65
N VAL A 253 16.88 10.63 -7.62
CA VAL A 253 16.45 10.43 -6.24
C VAL A 253 15.63 11.63 -5.75
N PHE A 254 15.99 12.87 -6.14
CA PHE A 254 15.20 14.07 -5.82
C PHE A 254 15.36 15.21 -6.86
N ASP A 255 14.79 15.09 -8.08
CA ASP A 255 14.70 16.20 -9.04
C ASP A 255 13.30 16.84 -9.01
N SER A 256 13.23 18.05 -8.48
CA SER A 256 12.11 18.98 -8.56
C SER A 256 12.14 19.77 -9.87
N LYS A 257 11.71 19.15 -10.97
CA LYS A 257 11.01 19.87 -12.03
C LYS A 257 9.70 19.17 -12.36
N ALA A 258 8.73 19.37 -11.48
CA ALA A 258 7.33 19.49 -11.85
C ALA A 258 6.79 20.74 -11.14
N ASP A 259 6.78 21.81 -11.92
CA ASP A 259 6.03 23.03 -11.76
C ASP A 259 4.63 22.86 -11.13
N SER A 260 4.26 23.82 -10.26
CA SER A 260 2.90 24.20 -9.82
C SER A 260 2.33 23.73 -8.46
N TRP A 261 3.05 23.82 -7.33
CA TRP A 261 2.43 23.67 -5.99
C TRP A 261 3.06 24.63 -4.94
N GLY A 262 2.24 25.38 -4.20
CA GLY A 262 2.55 26.67 -3.53
C GLY A 262 3.31 26.68 -2.19
N ASP A 263 3.60 27.91 -1.73
CA ASP A 263 4.58 28.32 -0.69
C ASP A 263 4.04 28.31 0.76
N ILE A 264 4.87 27.82 1.71
CA ILE A 264 4.64 27.72 3.17
C ILE A 264 4.41 29.07 3.86
N CYS A 265 4.90 30.17 3.26
CA CYS A 265 4.73 31.51 3.81
C CYS A 265 3.25 31.92 3.94
N THR A 266 2.40 31.45 3.03
CA THR A 266 0.95 31.74 3.02
C THR A 266 0.22 31.13 4.22
N TYR A 267 0.71 30.02 4.76
CA TYR A 267 0.08 29.29 5.87
C TYR A 267 0.41 29.90 7.24
N LEU A 268 1.66 30.34 7.44
CA LEU A 268 2.11 30.92 8.71
C LEU A 268 1.50 32.30 8.98
N GLU A 269 1.24 33.08 7.92
CA GLU A 269 0.51 34.36 8.02
C GLU A 269 -0.96 34.15 8.40
N ALA A 270 -1.62 33.12 7.88
CA ALA A 270 -3.00 32.77 8.24
C ALA A 270 -3.14 32.23 9.68
N ALA A 271 -2.06 31.66 10.24
CA ALA A 271 -2.02 31.11 11.59
C ALA A 271 -1.57 32.12 12.67
N GLY A 272 -1.25 33.37 12.30
CA GLY A 272 -0.93 34.43 13.26
C GLY A 272 0.40 34.27 14.01
N VAL A 273 1.33 33.46 13.49
CA VAL A 273 2.63 33.22 14.12
C VAL A 273 3.60 34.34 13.75
N THR A 274 3.90 35.23 14.69
CA THR A 274 4.92 36.29 14.50
C THR A 274 6.31 35.81 14.91
N ALA A 275 7.11 35.37 13.93
CA ALA A 275 8.55 35.14 14.04
C ALA A 275 9.28 35.78 12.84
N PRO A 276 10.59 36.10 12.92
CA PRO A 276 11.29 37.09 12.07
C PRO A 276 11.29 36.70 10.57
N PRO A 277 11.53 37.66 9.64
CA PRO A 277 11.14 37.52 8.24
C PRO A 277 11.69 36.24 7.63
N CYS A 278 10.80 35.31 7.29
CA CYS A 278 11.10 34.18 6.41
C CYS A 278 11.73 34.76 5.14
N GLN A 279 13.02 34.52 4.94
CA GLN A 279 13.67 34.74 3.66
C GLN A 279 13.54 33.41 2.90
N PRO A 280 12.84 33.37 1.75
CA PRO A 280 12.80 32.15 0.94
C PRO A 280 14.24 31.76 0.57
N SER A 281 14.55 30.47 0.70
CA SER A 281 15.84 29.92 0.27
C SER A 281 16.05 30.22 -1.23
N PRO A 282 17.21 30.77 -1.63
CA PRO A 282 17.55 30.96 -3.04
C PRO A 282 17.91 29.63 -3.74
N THR A 283 17.78 28.48 -3.05
CA THR A 283 18.06 27.15 -3.60
C THR A 283 16.92 26.20 -3.24
N ALA A 284 16.13 25.82 -4.24
CA ALA A 284 15.08 24.81 -4.14
C ALA A 284 15.70 23.40 -4.18
N GLY A 285 15.26 22.45 -3.34
CA GLY A 285 15.67 21.05 -3.50
C GLY A 285 15.46 20.06 -2.35
N ASP A 286 15.44 20.48 -1.08
CA ASP A 286 15.43 19.53 0.06
C ASP A 286 14.03 19.40 0.69
N TYR A 287 13.63 18.16 1.06
CA TYR A 287 12.27 17.79 1.48
C TYR A 287 12.16 17.27 2.93
N VAL A 288 13.24 16.81 3.56
CA VAL A 288 13.27 16.30 4.94
C VAL A 288 14.54 16.78 5.66
N ALA A 289 14.56 16.73 7.00
CA ALA A 289 15.67 17.26 7.79
C ALA A 289 16.99 16.49 7.61
N PHE A 290 16.90 15.21 7.23
CA PHE A 290 18.05 14.37 6.99
C PHE A 290 17.76 13.28 5.96
N GLU A 291 18.84 12.78 5.35
CA GLU A 291 18.86 11.68 4.40
C GLU A 291 19.60 10.46 4.95
N GLY A 292 19.40 9.33 4.27
CA GLY A 292 19.98 8.03 4.61
C GLY A 292 19.02 6.89 4.28
N HIS A 293 19.15 5.80 5.03
CA HIS A 293 18.21 4.69 4.97
C HIS A 293 17.98 4.06 6.34
N ILE A 294 16.83 3.39 6.47
CA ILE A 294 16.49 2.66 7.69
C ILE A 294 17.56 1.58 7.90
N ARG A 295 18.08 1.50 9.13
CA ARG A 295 19.16 0.59 9.49
C ARG A 295 18.82 -0.85 9.12
N GLY A 296 19.79 -1.54 8.49
CA GLY A 296 19.62 -2.92 8.04
C GLY A 296 18.81 -3.07 6.75
N GLY A 297 18.34 -1.96 6.16
CA GLY A 297 17.61 -1.95 4.90
C GLY A 297 18.41 -2.51 3.72
N LYS A 298 17.68 -3.12 2.78
CA LYS A 298 18.18 -3.52 1.46
C LYS A 298 17.47 -2.70 0.40
N ALA A 299 18.24 -2.15 -0.53
CA ALA A 299 17.68 -1.38 -1.64
C ALA A 299 17.34 -2.30 -2.80
N MET A 300 16.18 -2.06 -3.43
CA MET A 300 15.91 -2.58 -4.76
C MET A 300 15.04 -1.60 -5.55
N TRP A 301 15.26 -1.51 -6.85
CA TRP A 301 14.42 -0.66 -7.68
C TRP A 301 13.09 -1.39 -7.95
N PHE A 302 11.98 -0.77 -7.54
CA PHE A 302 10.67 -1.42 -7.67
C PHE A 302 10.27 -1.69 -9.12
N GLY A 303 10.77 -0.89 -10.08
CA GLY A 303 10.47 -1.06 -11.50
C GLY A 303 10.96 -2.39 -12.04
N ASP A 304 11.99 -2.97 -11.43
CA ASP A 304 12.54 -4.28 -11.83
C ASP A 304 11.58 -5.43 -11.51
N LEU A 305 10.52 -5.20 -10.71
CA LEU A 305 9.45 -6.19 -10.47
C LEU A 305 8.49 -6.34 -11.66
N PHE A 306 8.66 -5.54 -12.71
CA PHE A 306 7.77 -5.49 -13.87
C PHE A 306 8.55 -5.67 -15.17
N GLU A 307 7.95 -6.38 -16.12
CA GLU A 307 8.47 -6.46 -17.48
C GLU A 307 7.66 -5.61 -18.45
N LYS A 308 8.39 -5.01 -19.40
CA LYS A 308 7.83 -4.30 -20.55
C LYS A 308 7.38 -5.32 -21.60
N VAL A 309 6.16 -5.15 -22.11
CA VAL A 309 5.64 -5.90 -23.26
C VAL A 309 5.39 -4.92 -24.39
N ASP A 310 6.16 -5.07 -25.48
CA ASP A 310 5.95 -4.34 -26.73
C ASP A 310 5.08 -5.20 -27.65
N THR A 311 3.92 -4.68 -28.05
CA THR A 311 2.97 -5.41 -28.88
C THR A 311 2.71 -4.69 -30.20
N THR A 312 2.63 -5.49 -31.25
CA THR A 312 2.30 -5.08 -32.62
C THR A 312 1.17 -5.98 -33.09
N ASP A 313 -0.07 -5.55 -32.88
CA ASP A 313 -1.21 -6.30 -33.37
C ASP A 313 -1.47 -5.97 -34.85
N PRO A 314 -1.78 -6.94 -35.73
CA PRO A 314 -2.17 -6.66 -37.11
C PRO A 314 -3.51 -5.90 -37.16
N GLY A 315 -3.46 -4.58 -37.21
CA GLY A 315 -4.64 -3.71 -37.32
C GLY A 315 -4.82 -2.69 -36.19
N SER A 316 -3.94 -2.66 -35.19
CA SER A 316 -3.88 -1.58 -34.20
C SER A 316 -2.50 -0.90 -34.19
N ALA A 317 -2.44 0.33 -33.67
CA ALA A 317 -1.18 1.04 -33.53
C ALA A 317 -0.30 0.32 -32.50
N ALA A 318 1.00 0.17 -32.78
CA ALA A 318 1.96 -0.41 -31.85
C ALA A 318 1.88 0.30 -30.49
N PHE A 319 1.88 -0.47 -29.41
CA PHE A 319 1.86 0.08 -28.06
C PHE A 319 2.65 -0.79 -27.10
N THR A 320 2.93 -0.22 -25.94
CA THR A 320 3.61 -0.89 -24.83
C THR A 320 2.66 -1.00 -23.65
N TYR A 321 2.79 -2.10 -22.89
CA TYR A 321 2.24 -2.18 -21.54
C TYR A 321 3.21 -2.88 -20.58
N TYR A 322 2.93 -2.83 -19.28
CA TYR A 322 3.75 -3.44 -18.23
C TYR A 322 2.97 -4.47 -17.43
N ARG A 323 3.60 -5.61 -17.16
CA ARG A 323 3.05 -6.70 -16.34
C ARG A 323 4.05 -7.13 -15.26
N PHE A 324 3.59 -7.86 -14.25
CA PHE A 324 4.49 -8.44 -13.26
C PHE A 324 5.53 -9.32 -13.95
N LEU A 325 6.77 -9.30 -13.44
CA LEU A 325 7.76 -10.32 -13.81
C LEU A 325 7.19 -11.73 -13.59
N PRO A 326 7.58 -12.71 -14.41
CA PRO A 326 7.28 -14.12 -14.15
C PRO A 326 7.71 -14.50 -12.73
N LYS A 327 6.90 -15.32 -12.05
CA LYS A 327 7.07 -15.59 -10.61
C LYS A 327 8.47 -16.07 -10.23
N ASN A 328 9.07 -16.94 -11.05
CA ASN A 328 10.40 -17.47 -10.80
C ASN A 328 11.47 -16.37 -10.93
N ASP A 329 11.35 -15.51 -11.93
CA ASP A 329 12.30 -14.43 -12.18
C ASP A 329 12.20 -13.37 -11.08
N MET A 330 10.97 -13.02 -10.69
CA MET A 330 10.72 -12.12 -9.55
C MET A 330 11.27 -12.68 -8.24
N ALA A 331 11.06 -13.97 -7.96
CA ALA A 331 11.58 -14.64 -6.76
C ALA A 331 13.11 -14.65 -6.74
N ASN A 332 13.74 -14.96 -7.88
CA ASN A 332 15.20 -14.96 -8.02
C ASN A 332 15.78 -13.55 -7.84
N LEU A 333 15.14 -12.54 -8.45
CA LEU A 333 15.52 -11.14 -8.29
C LEU A 333 15.48 -10.71 -6.82
N LEU A 334 14.34 -10.92 -6.15
CA LEU A 334 14.16 -10.57 -4.73
C LEU A 334 15.19 -11.28 -3.84
N THR A 335 15.44 -12.56 -4.07
CA THR A 335 16.43 -13.34 -3.31
C THR A 335 17.84 -12.79 -3.53
N THR A 336 18.19 -12.47 -4.78
CA THR A 336 19.55 -12.03 -5.15
C THR A 336 19.84 -10.62 -4.63
N GLU A 337 18.90 -9.69 -4.81
CA GLU A 337 19.10 -8.28 -4.46
C GLU A 337 18.92 -7.99 -2.98
N THR A 338 18.02 -8.72 -2.31
CA THR A 338 17.62 -8.39 -0.93
C THR A 338 17.82 -9.54 0.06
N GLY A 339 18.00 -10.77 -0.42
CA GLY A 339 17.98 -11.97 0.43
C GLY A 339 16.58 -12.39 0.88
N LEU A 340 15.51 -11.81 0.30
CA LEU A 340 14.14 -12.18 0.58
C LEU A 340 13.81 -13.54 -0.03
N ASP A 341 13.19 -14.41 0.78
CA ASP A 341 12.59 -15.66 0.36
C ASP A 341 11.21 -15.82 1.05
N ASN A 342 10.50 -16.91 0.77
CA ASN A 342 9.17 -17.16 1.33
C ASN A 342 9.14 -17.51 2.83
N THR A 343 10.30 -17.60 3.49
CA THR A 343 10.43 -17.88 4.93
C THR A 343 10.60 -16.61 5.77
N LYS A 344 10.87 -15.48 5.12
CA LYS A 344 11.04 -14.16 5.74
C LYS A 344 9.82 -13.28 5.47
N VAL A 345 9.66 -12.24 6.30
CA VAL A 345 8.68 -11.19 6.07
C VAL A 345 9.39 -9.95 5.54
N ALA A 346 8.96 -9.48 4.37
CA ALA A 346 9.42 -8.22 3.80
C ALA A 346 8.72 -7.03 4.46
N TYR A 347 9.50 -6.07 4.95
CA TYR A 347 9.02 -4.77 5.44
C TYR A 347 9.31 -3.73 4.36
N VAL A 348 8.37 -3.53 3.44
CA VAL A 348 8.60 -2.65 2.28
C VAL A 348 8.32 -1.20 2.64
N HIS A 349 9.19 -0.31 2.19
CA HIS A 349 9.00 1.14 2.26
C HIS A 349 9.58 1.83 1.02
N CYS A 350 9.28 3.10 0.85
CA CYS A 350 9.88 3.92 -0.20
C CYS A 350 10.00 5.38 0.27
N ARG A 351 9.66 6.35 -0.59
CA ARG A 351 9.51 7.76 -0.21
C ARG A 351 8.20 8.03 0.54
N THR A 352 7.04 7.81 -0.08
CA THR A 352 5.71 8.24 0.43
C THR A 352 4.66 7.12 0.41
N GLY A 353 5.06 5.85 0.57
CA GLY A 353 4.15 4.70 0.62
C GLY A 353 3.59 4.22 -0.72
N MET A 354 3.79 4.95 -1.82
CA MET A 354 3.22 4.60 -3.12
C MET A 354 4.02 3.52 -3.87
N ILE A 355 5.34 3.68 -3.97
CA ILE A 355 6.22 2.63 -4.53
C ILE A 355 6.14 1.35 -3.68
N SER A 356 6.14 1.46 -2.35
CA SER A 356 6.03 0.28 -1.48
C SER A 356 4.68 -0.43 -1.64
N SER A 357 3.62 0.29 -2.03
CA SER A 357 2.34 -0.34 -2.40
C SER A 357 2.44 -1.16 -3.70
N ALA A 358 3.22 -0.70 -4.69
CA ALA A 358 3.53 -1.47 -5.90
C ALA A 358 4.34 -2.74 -5.57
N MET A 359 5.31 -2.63 -4.66
CA MET A 359 6.08 -3.78 -4.16
C MET A 359 5.19 -4.75 -3.38
N PHE A 360 4.33 -4.23 -2.50
CA PHE A 360 3.39 -5.02 -1.71
C PHE A 360 2.49 -5.86 -2.60
N VAL A 361 1.89 -5.28 -3.64
CA VAL A 361 1.03 -6.03 -4.56
C VAL A 361 1.82 -7.06 -5.37
N ALA A 362 3.04 -6.76 -5.82
CA ALA A 362 3.87 -7.74 -6.51
C ALA A 362 4.21 -8.94 -5.59
N ILE A 363 4.62 -8.70 -4.34
CA ILE A 363 5.02 -9.76 -3.42
C ILE A 363 3.80 -10.55 -2.90
N ASP A 364 2.70 -9.89 -2.50
CA ASP A 364 1.51 -10.56 -1.96
C ASP A 364 0.61 -11.19 -3.05
N ALA A 365 0.37 -10.48 -4.16
CA ALA A 365 -0.58 -10.94 -5.18
C ALA A 365 0.07 -11.85 -6.24
N ASN A 366 1.30 -11.56 -6.68
CA ASN A 366 1.98 -12.39 -7.67
C ASN A 366 2.68 -13.58 -7.03
N LEU A 367 3.54 -13.36 -6.03
CA LEU A 367 4.29 -14.45 -5.38
C LEU A 367 3.52 -15.15 -4.27
N GLY A 368 2.66 -14.43 -3.55
CA GLY A 368 2.00 -14.95 -2.35
C GLY A 368 2.93 -15.06 -1.15
N TRP A 369 4.05 -14.32 -1.15
CA TRP A 369 5.02 -14.32 -0.07
C TRP A 369 4.61 -13.35 1.07
N PRO A 370 5.14 -13.53 2.30
CA PRO A 370 4.84 -12.63 3.41
C PRO A 370 5.43 -11.23 3.19
N VAL A 371 4.57 -10.21 3.28
CA VAL A 371 4.98 -8.79 3.14
C VAL A 371 4.08 -7.90 4.00
N GLU A 372 4.70 -6.90 4.62
CA GLU A 372 4.07 -5.83 5.38
C GLU A 372 4.51 -4.48 4.79
N ASN A 373 3.62 -3.49 4.75
CA ASN A 373 3.88 -2.18 4.14
C ASN A 373 4.02 -1.09 5.20
N TYR A 374 5.20 -0.44 5.26
CA TYR A 374 5.39 0.81 5.99
C TYR A 374 5.03 1.98 5.08
N ASP A 375 3.75 2.33 5.06
CA ASP A 375 3.19 3.32 4.13
C ASP A 375 3.55 4.77 4.47
N GLY A 376 3.89 5.07 5.73
CA GLY A 376 4.49 6.36 6.11
C GLY A 376 5.85 6.60 5.44
N SER A 377 6.61 5.52 5.24
CA SER A 377 7.83 5.52 4.41
C SER A 377 8.87 6.57 4.83
N TRP A 378 9.81 6.92 3.93
CA TRP A 378 10.88 7.86 4.23
C TRP A 378 10.38 9.27 4.54
N SER A 379 9.28 9.73 3.94
CA SER A 379 8.71 11.05 4.25
C SER A 379 8.30 11.14 5.72
N GLN A 380 7.69 10.08 6.27
CA GLN A 380 7.38 10.04 7.71
C GLN A 380 8.66 9.92 8.55
N TRP A 381 9.60 9.08 8.11
CA TRP A 381 10.82 8.80 8.86
C TRP A 381 11.77 10.00 8.93
N GLY A 382 12.06 10.63 7.80
CA GLY A 382 12.99 11.77 7.65
C GLY A 382 12.52 13.07 8.30
N GLN A 383 11.24 13.14 8.67
CA GLN A 383 10.66 14.24 9.44
C GLN A 383 11.08 14.21 10.92
N LEU A 384 11.42 13.04 11.47
CA LEU A 384 11.58 12.84 12.92
C LEU A 384 13.02 13.13 13.39
N ALA A 385 13.49 14.36 13.13
CA ALA A 385 14.77 14.84 13.59
C ALA A 385 14.68 15.71 14.86
N GLY A 386 15.79 15.76 15.61
CA GLY A 386 15.94 16.67 16.74
C GLY A 386 16.05 18.14 16.32
N VAL A 387 15.66 19.07 17.18
CA VAL A 387 15.77 20.52 16.95
C VAL A 387 17.19 20.97 16.60
N THR A 388 18.23 20.38 17.19
CA THR A 388 19.63 20.72 16.87
C THR A 388 20.01 20.34 15.43
N ASN A 389 19.28 19.40 14.84
CA ASN A 389 19.51 18.88 13.50
C ASN A 389 18.54 19.43 12.45
N GLY A 390 17.84 20.52 12.78
CA GLY A 390 16.85 21.13 11.88
C GLY A 390 15.50 20.40 11.84
N GLY A 391 15.22 19.53 12.80
CA GLY A 391 13.90 18.91 12.98
C GLY A 391 13.01 19.63 13.98
N PHE A 392 11.89 19.00 14.34
CA PHE A 392 10.89 19.56 15.25
C PHE A 392 10.74 18.81 16.58
N LEU A 393 11.45 17.69 16.76
CA LEU A 393 11.39 16.92 18.00
C LEU A 393 12.39 17.48 19.03
N PRO A 394 12.06 17.45 20.34
CA PRO A 394 13.07 17.63 21.38
C PRO A 394 14.27 16.71 21.14
N ASP A 395 15.49 17.19 21.38
CA ASP A 395 16.71 16.41 21.10
C ASP A 395 16.80 15.11 21.93
N ASP A 396 16.11 15.05 23.07
CA ASP A 396 15.97 13.88 23.94
C ASP A 396 14.73 13.02 23.61
N SER A 397 13.98 13.37 22.57
CA SER A 397 12.79 12.63 22.17
C SER A 397 13.14 11.21 21.74
N LYS A 398 12.42 10.24 22.33
CA LYS A 398 12.52 8.82 21.95
C LYS A 398 12.05 8.56 20.51
N TRP A 399 11.36 9.52 19.88
CA TRP A 399 10.81 9.42 18.53
C TRP A 399 11.80 9.78 17.43
N ARG A 400 12.98 10.27 17.80
CA ARG A 400 14.03 10.62 16.85
C ARG A 400 14.47 9.42 16.00
N THR A 401 14.47 9.59 14.70
CA THR A 401 14.96 8.62 13.71
C THR A 401 16.29 9.04 13.10
N ASP A 402 16.69 10.29 13.28
CA ASP A 402 17.96 10.89 12.87
C ASP A 402 19.14 10.47 13.76
N THR A 403 19.15 9.22 14.23
CA THR A 403 20.21 8.69 15.09
C THR A 403 20.91 7.54 14.37
N PRO A 404 22.23 7.35 14.59
CA PRO A 404 22.94 6.20 14.04
C PRO A 404 22.33 4.87 14.48
N ALA A 405 21.58 4.84 15.59
CA ALA A 405 20.91 3.64 16.08
C ALA A 405 19.80 3.14 15.14
N ARG A 406 19.19 4.04 14.35
CA ARG A 406 18.01 3.77 13.52
C ARG A 406 18.23 4.06 12.04
N THR A 407 19.12 4.99 11.71
CA THR A 407 19.42 5.40 10.33
C THR A 407 20.89 5.17 10.02
N GLU A 408 21.14 4.50 8.90
CA GLU A 408 22.47 4.32 8.31
C GLU A 408 22.70 5.35 7.20
N ASN A 409 23.97 5.71 6.98
CA ASN A 409 24.37 6.74 6.01
C ASN A 409 23.62 8.06 6.23
N LEU A 410 23.69 8.57 7.47
CA LEU A 410 22.95 9.74 7.92
C LEU A 410 23.60 11.04 7.42
N TYR A 411 22.86 11.85 6.67
CA TYR A 411 23.29 13.16 6.17
C TYR A 411 22.28 14.23 6.54
N PHE A 412 22.71 15.34 7.12
CA PHE A 412 21.79 16.40 7.56
C PHE A 412 21.70 17.54 6.55
N ASN A 413 20.47 17.96 6.25
CA ASN A 413 20.18 19.08 5.36
C ASN A 413 20.19 20.39 6.17
N ILE A 414 21.31 20.68 6.85
CA ILE A 414 21.45 21.75 7.87
C ILE A 414 21.71 23.17 7.32
N THR A 415 21.74 23.36 6.01
CA THR A 415 21.97 24.70 5.45
C THR A 415 20.70 25.54 5.62
N GLY A 416 20.81 26.63 6.38
CA GLY A 416 19.69 27.47 6.81
C GLY A 416 18.72 27.82 5.67
N GLY A 417 17.49 27.32 5.78
CA GLY A 417 16.45 27.49 4.77
C GLY A 417 15.96 26.20 4.09
N ALA A 418 16.40 25.01 4.53
CA ALA A 418 15.78 23.77 4.10
C ALA A 418 14.27 23.77 4.43
N THR A 419 13.44 23.61 3.41
CA THR A 419 12.04 23.24 3.59
C THR A 419 12.01 21.81 4.13
N ILE A 420 11.84 21.64 5.44
CA ILE A 420 11.16 20.44 5.94
C ILE A 420 9.83 20.44 5.19
N GLU A 421 9.52 19.38 4.45
CA GLU A 421 8.34 19.28 3.58
C GLU A 421 7.23 20.19 4.08
N ASN A 422 6.86 21.25 3.33
CA ASN A 422 5.55 21.86 3.52
C ASN A 422 4.57 20.85 2.97
N PRO A 423 3.90 20.10 3.83
CA PRO A 423 2.97 19.10 3.40
C PRO A 423 1.65 19.83 3.34
N ALA A 424 1.45 20.66 2.31
CA ALA A 424 0.12 21.16 1.99
C ALA A 424 -0.89 19.99 1.86
N ASP A 425 -0.39 18.75 1.72
CA ASP A 425 -1.13 17.50 1.70
C ASP A 425 -0.74 16.49 2.80
N GLY A 426 -0.21 16.85 3.99
CA GLY A 426 -0.32 15.97 5.18
C GLY A 426 0.90 15.60 6.04
N GLY A 427 1.54 16.57 6.69
CA GLY A 427 2.75 16.36 7.51
C GLY A 427 2.91 17.48 8.54
N SER A 428 1.84 17.78 9.27
CA SER A 428 1.96 18.60 10.47
C SER A 428 2.37 17.69 11.62
N VAL A 429 3.32 18.17 12.44
CA VAL A 429 3.56 17.63 13.79
C VAL A 429 2.22 17.69 14.52
N VAL A 430 1.77 16.56 15.04
CA VAL A 430 0.50 16.51 15.76
C VAL A 430 0.78 16.61 17.26
N ASP A 431 1.64 15.75 17.78
CA ASP A 431 2.09 15.81 19.16
C ASP A 431 3.51 15.22 19.31
N PRO A 432 4.56 16.04 19.49
CA PRO A 432 5.93 15.54 19.66
C PRO A 432 6.14 14.76 20.96
N TYR A 433 5.15 14.77 21.86
CA TYR A 433 5.15 14.08 23.15
C TYR A 433 4.15 12.92 23.20
N ASP A 434 3.49 12.54 22.08
CA ASP A 434 2.59 11.38 22.08
C ASP A 434 3.33 10.16 22.63
N THR A 435 2.63 9.38 23.44
CA THR A 435 3.19 8.18 24.07
C THR A 435 3.29 7.01 23.11
N SER A 436 2.56 7.07 21.98
CA SER A 436 2.43 6.03 20.95
C SER A 436 2.68 6.59 19.53
N ALA A 437 3.07 5.71 18.61
CA ALA A 437 3.16 6.00 17.18
C ALA A 437 2.44 4.91 16.35
N ASN A 438 1.23 4.55 16.80
CA ASN A 438 0.36 3.45 16.32
C ASN A 438 -1.11 3.88 16.17
N LYS A 439 -1.39 5.18 16.13
CA LYS A 439 -2.75 5.72 16.28
C LYS A 439 -3.68 5.27 15.15
N ILE A 440 -3.13 5.03 13.96
CA ILE A 440 -3.89 4.53 12.81
C ILE A 440 -4.46 3.15 13.13
N GLU A 441 -3.63 2.20 13.55
CA GLU A 441 -4.06 0.84 13.91
C GLU A 441 -5.07 0.84 15.06
N GLU A 442 -4.84 1.67 16.08
CA GLU A 442 -5.71 1.74 17.26
C GLU A 442 -7.11 2.24 16.88
N THR A 443 -7.18 3.33 16.11
CA THR A 443 -8.44 3.91 15.66
C THR A 443 -9.18 2.99 14.68
N ASP A 444 -8.46 2.37 13.75
CA ASP A 444 -9.04 1.45 12.77
C ASP A 444 -9.53 0.16 13.41
N LYS A 445 -8.78 -0.39 14.38
CA LYS A 445 -9.22 -1.55 15.16
C LYS A 445 -10.48 -1.23 15.96
N ALA A 446 -10.51 -0.08 16.63
CA ALA A 446 -11.70 0.35 17.38
C ALA A 446 -12.91 0.51 16.45
N TYR A 447 -12.72 1.09 15.26
CA TYR A 447 -13.75 1.18 14.24
C TYR A 447 -14.25 -0.22 13.84
N PHE A 448 -13.33 -1.14 13.52
CA PHE A 448 -13.65 -2.50 13.13
C PHE A 448 -14.49 -3.23 14.20
N GLU A 449 -14.03 -3.18 15.46
CA GLU A 449 -14.68 -3.86 16.59
C GLU A 449 -16.03 -3.24 16.97
N SER A 450 -16.23 -1.93 16.77
CA SER A 450 -17.48 -1.23 17.11
C SER A 450 -18.72 -1.78 16.39
N GLY A 451 -18.56 -2.45 15.24
CA GLY A 451 -19.65 -3.05 14.48
C GLY A 451 -20.09 -4.43 14.96
N SER A 452 -19.27 -5.09 15.79
CA SER A 452 -19.48 -6.49 16.19
C SER A 452 -20.44 -6.69 17.39
N GLY A 453 -20.99 -5.60 17.95
CA GLY A 453 -21.87 -5.62 19.13
C GLY A 453 -23.38 -5.70 18.87
N GLY A 454 -23.84 -5.78 17.63
CA GLY A 454 -25.26 -5.72 17.26
C GLY A 454 -25.94 -7.08 17.09
N GLY A 455 -25.95 -7.92 18.12
CA GLY A 455 -26.50 -9.28 18.02
C GLY A 455 -26.78 -9.97 19.35
N THR A 456 -27.19 -9.24 20.39
CA THR A 456 -27.82 -9.87 21.57
C THR A 456 -29.26 -10.23 21.24
N GLY A 457 -29.44 -11.35 20.52
CA GLY A 457 -30.72 -12.04 20.52
C GLY A 457 -31.05 -12.44 21.95
N THR A 458 -32.04 -11.79 22.56
CA THR A 458 -32.64 -12.24 23.79
C THR A 458 -33.16 -13.66 23.57
N GLY A 459 -32.54 -14.62 24.26
CA GLY A 459 -32.92 -16.03 24.19
C GLY A 459 -34.36 -16.21 24.67
N GLY A 460 -35.29 -16.30 23.72
CA GLY A 460 -36.56 -17.00 23.91
C GLY A 460 -36.29 -18.51 23.86
N PRO A 461 -36.87 -19.31 24.77
CA PRO A 461 -36.65 -20.75 24.77
C PRO A 461 -37.18 -21.38 23.47
N PRO A 462 -36.52 -22.44 22.96
CA PRO A 462 -36.94 -23.10 21.73
C PRO A 462 -38.35 -23.70 21.91
N PRO A 463 -39.21 -23.66 20.88
CA PRO A 463 -40.53 -24.27 20.94
C PRO A 463 -40.37 -25.78 21.15
N GLN A 464 -40.95 -26.28 22.24
CA GLN A 464 -41.08 -27.70 22.54
C GLN A 464 -41.97 -28.34 21.47
N VAL A 465 -41.39 -29.23 20.66
CA VAL A 465 -42.16 -30.13 19.81
C VAL A 465 -42.52 -31.34 20.66
N GLY A 466 -43.77 -31.40 21.12
CA GLY A 466 -44.37 -32.58 21.73
C GLY A 466 -44.74 -33.61 20.66
N CYS A 467 -44.66 -34.89 21.03
CA CYS A 467 -45.06 -36.06 20.23
C CYS A 467 -46.46 -35.97 19.64
#